data_AF-A0A370HCM4-F1
#
_entry.id   AF-A0A370HCM4-F1
#
_cell.length_a   1.000
_cell.length_b   1.000
_cell.length_c   1.000
_cell.angle_alpha   90.00
_cell.angle_beta   90.00
_cell.angle_gamma   90.00
#
_symmetry.space_group_name_H-M   'P 1'
#
loop_
_entity.id
_entity.type
_entity.pdbx_description
1 polymer ?
#
loop_
_entity_poly.entity_id
_entity_poly.type
_entity_poly.pdbx_seq_one_letter_code
_entity_poly.pdbx_strand_id
1 'polypeptide(L)'
;MPLQDETDTDKYGAVFVLRRSPVQDVTIQLQGWSAHVRRGVPAVVVHGDGSGVDLSSTLVEAFEAANNALDYMSFRGLADVTIIDAVDDFLIWWPGPAGVVMHANLIHTVTSHSTATVTVHDANGDLVRTAPPTPLQRDAFRFVRMSRTSDYLHDAYRYMFLALESVLDDIHAHTRGGEVAWFKDALRQANQIEPVSFLAPSGTPDPIDWIYDNMYRPERSGLMHAKASRGYIIPQDLSSRNSIQRSLELLSTYVLNLLEKRTNIGHMSSGLMQGGWEILAGGALSKHRIVLSDDETPFNENDLLFAPGGGRVVELQNGAITRENEPMVMAMTGVCEKSDLNRLDQIRRIGAMGPDDEALLASPLYGPLQLDEDVVRLEVKLGLRNVNSTGSRIHFSA
;
A
#
# COMPACT_ATOMS: atom_id res chain seq x y z
N MET A 1 -2.15 18.38 18.63
CA MET A 1 -1.41 17.20 19.06
C MET A 1 -0.01 17.49 18.61
N PRO A 2 0.86 17.99 19.51
CA PRO A 2 2.27 18.07 19.19
C PRO A 2 2.74 16.64 18.86
N LEU A 3 3.59 16.51 17.84
CA LEU A 3 4.13 15.21 17.42
C LEU A 3 5.35 14.80 18.26
N GLN A 4 5.93 15.78 18.97
CA GLN A 4 6.92 15.66 20.03
C GLN A 4 6.56 16.69 21.12
N ASP A 5 6.45 16.28 22.38
CA ASP A 5 6.32 17.18 23.54
C ASP A 5 7.72 17.59 24.04
N GLU A 6 7.93 18.81 24.54
CA GLU A 6 9.21 19.23 25.17
C GLU A 6 9.58 18.36 26.39
N THR A 7 8.63 17.59 26.90
CA THR A 7 8.82 16.62 27.98
C THR A 7 9.00 15.18 27.48
N ASP A 8 8.81 14.91 26.18
CA ASP A 8 9.07 13.61 25.58
C ASP A 8 10.59 13.39 25.49
N THR A 9 11.09 12.53 26.37
CA THR A 9 12.44 11.94 26.24
C THR A 9 12.50 10.92 25.09
N ASP A 10 11.38 10.72 24.40
CA ASP A 10 11.14 9.59 23.50
C ASP A 10 11.74 9.86 22.13
N LYS A 11 12.81 9.12 21.89
CA LYS A 11 13.73 9.24 20.77
C LYS A 11 13.17 8.78 19.44
N TYR A 12 12.12 7.97 19.46
CA TYR A 12 11.54 7.31 18.31
C TYR A 12 10.06 7.60 18.24
N GLY A 13 9.52 7.65 17.03
CA GLY A 13 8.08 7.70 16.87
C GLY A 13 7.63 7.75 15.42
N ALA A 14 6.32 7.72 15.28
CA ALA A 14 5.67 7.74 13.98
C ALA A 14 4.28 8.38 14.04
N VAL A 15 3.85 8.89 12.90
CA VAL A 15 2.47 9.26 12.60
C VAL A 15 1.98 8.38 11.46
N PHE A 16 0.84 7.74 11.68
CA PHE A 16 0.16 6.97 10.65
C PHE A 16 -1.26 7.49 10.42
N VAL A 17 -1.71 7.43 9.17
CA VAL A 17 -3.06 7.83 8.78
C VAL A 17 -4.07 6.77 9.18
N LEU A 18 -5.22 7.20 9.70
CA LEU A 18 -6.32 6.32 10.05
C LEU A 18 -7.44 6.41 9.02
N ARG A 19 -8.10 5.28 8.72
CA ARG A 19 -9.26 5.26 7.79
C ARG A 19 -10.39 6.19 8.23
N ARG A 20 -10.56 6.36 9.53
CA ARG A 20 -11.59 7.22 10.11
C ARG A 20 -11.07 7.90 11.35
N SER A 21 -11.61 9.07 11.63
CA SER A 21 -11.28 9.80 12.84
C SER A 21 -11.81 9.07 14.09
N PRO A 22 -11.02 9.00 15.17
CA PRO A 22 -11.46 8.60 16.50
C PRO A 22 -12.64 9.47 16.97
N VAL A 23 -13.49 8.90 17.81
CA VAL A 23 -14.65 9.58 18.41
C VAL A 23 -14.34 10.20 19.77
N GLN A 24 -13.15 10.00 20.30
CA GLN A 24 -12.67 10.55 21.57
C GLN A 24 -11.14 10.61 21.60
N ASP A 25 -10.60 11.35 22.55
CA ASP A 25 -9.15 11.43 22.79
C ASP A 25 -8.73 10.25 23.66
N VAL A 26 -7.69 9.51 23.25
CA VAL A 26 -7.20 8.33 23.96
C VAL A 26 -5.68 8.31 23.92
N THR A 27 -5.09 8.03 25.08
CA THR A 27 -3.66 7.74 25.24
C THR A 27 -3.52 6.36 25.86
N ILE A 28 -2.69 5.51 25.28
CA ILE A 28 -2.33 4.19 25.81
C ILE A 28 -0.81 4.10 25.98
N GLN A 29 -0.39 3.50 27.08
CA GLN A 29 0.99 3.10 27.34
C GLN A 29 1.05 1.57 27.27
N LEU A 30 1.84 1.04 26.34
CA LEU A 30 1.94 -0.40 26.11
C LEU A 30 3.35 -0.76 25.65
N GLN A 31 4.02 -1.67 26.37
CA GLN A 31 5.32 -2.23 25.99
C GLN A 31 6.42 -1.18 25.73
N GLY A 32 6.45 -0.09 26.51
CA GLY A 32 7.45 0.97 26.33
C GLY A 32 7.14 1.96 25.20
N TRP A 33 5.94 1.87 24.63
CA TRP A 33 5.42 2.82 23.65
C TRP A 33 4.16 3.51 24.17
N SER A 34 4.09 4.81 23.90
CA SER A 34 2.93 5.66 24.03
C SER A 34 2.20 5.74 22.69
N ALA A 35 0.88 5.63 22.69
CA ALA A 35 0.06 5.78 21.50
C ALA A 35 -1.10 6.74 21.77
N HIS A 36 -1.25 7.73 20.89
CA HIS A 36 -2.19 8.83 21.02
C HIS A 36 -3.09 8.92 19.80
N VAL A 37 -4.39 8.99 20.05
CA VAL A 37 -5.41 9.29 19.04
C VAL A 37 -6.29 10.43 19.55
N ARG A 38 -6.74 11.30 18.64
CA ARG A 38 -7.53 12.49 18.99
C ARG A 38 -8.86 12.49 18.25
N ARG A 39 -9.93 12.90 18.94
CA ARG A 39 -11.27 13.09 18.36
C ARG A 39 -11.18 13.96 17.11
N GLY A 40 -11.77 13.46 16.02
CA GLY A 40 -11.87 14.19 14.75
C GLY A 40 -10.59 14.18 13.91
N VAL A 41 -9.47 13.69 14.44
CA VAL A 41 -8.17 13.66 13.75
C VAL A 41 -7.88 12.25 13.24
N PRO A 42 -7.84 12.00 11.92
CA PRO A 42 -7.64 10.66 11.36
C PRO A 42 -6.15 10.26 11.36
N ALA A 43 -5.52 10.32 12.53
CA ALA A 43 -4.14 9.90 12.72
C ALA A 43 -3.93 9.24 14.08
N VAL A 44 -2.96 8.32 14.13
CA VAL A 44 -2.37 7.82 15.37
C VAL A 44 -0.92 8.28 15.43
N VAL A 45 -0.53 8.74 16.61
CA VAL A 45 0.87 9.10 16.91
C VAL A 45 1.39 8.10 17.91
N VAL A 46 2.57 7.57 17.67
CA VAL A 46 3.28 6.70 18.59
C VAL A 46 4.68 7.23 18.88
N HIS A 47 5.14 7.05 20.11
CA HIS A 47 6.50 7.37 20.52
C HIS A 47 6.94 6.40 21.63
N GLY A 48 8.25 6.17 21.76
CA GLY A 48 8.76 5.28 22.81
C GLY A 48 10.24 4.92 22.66
N ASP A 49 10.63 3.89 23.43
CA ASP A 49 11.99 3.36 23.51
C ASP A 49 12.30 2.36 22.38
N GLY A 50 12.25 2.84 21.13
CA GLY A 50 12.65 2.08 19.96
C GLY A 50 14.13 1.70 19.92
N SER A 51 14.48 0.81 18.99
CA SER A 51 15.84 0.35 18.75
C SER A 51 16.29 0.46 17.29
N GLY A 52 15.39 0.85 16.39
CA GLY A 52 15.70 1.07 14.98
C GLY A 52 16.85 2.06 14.78
N VAL A 53 17.68 1.82 13.77
CA VAL A 53 18.84 2.70 13.45
C VAL A 53 18.67 3.41 12.11
N ASP A 54 17.58 3.10 11.41
CA ASP A 54 17.23 3.61 10.10
C ASP A 54 15.72 3.63 9.93
N LEU A 55 15.27 4.26 8.83
CA LEU A 55 13.87 4.34 8.46
C LEU A 55 13.16 2.98 8.47
N SER A 56 13.79 1.94 7.93
CA SER A 56 13.12 0.65 7.72
C SER A 56 12.88 -0.08 9.05
N SER A 57 13.89 -0.12 9.91
CA SER A 57 13.79 -0.73 11.24
C SER A 57 12.85 0.05 12.15
N THR A 58 12.92 1.39 12.16
CA THR A 58 12.00 2.22 12.95
C THR A 58 10.56 2.13 12.46
N LEU A 59 10.32 2.07 11.14
CA LEU A 59 8.97 1.87 10.57
C LEU A 59 8.33 0.59 11.08
N VAL A 60 9.05 -0.53 11.06
CA VAL A 60 8.51 -1.81 11.51
C VAL A 60 8.15 -1.76 13.00
N GLU A 61 9.06 -1.28 13.85
CA GLU A 61 8.82 -1.19 15.30
C GLU A 61 7.65 -0.25 15.64
N ALA A 62 7.64 0.96 15.07
CA ALA A 62 6.59 1.94 15.36
C ALA A 62 5.22 1.50 14.81
N PHE A 63 5.19 0.84 13.65
CA PHE A 63 3.96 0.31 13.09
C PHE A 63 3.38 -0.84 13.92
N GLU A 64 4.24 -1.73 14.43
CA GLU A 64 3.83 -2.78 15.38
C GLU A 64 3.28 -2.16 16.67
N ALA A 65 3.97 -1.17 17.24
CA ALA A 65 3.52 -0.45 18.43
C ALA A 65 2.15 0.21 18.23
N ALA A 66 1.95 0.85 17.07
CA ALA A 66 0.67 1.48 16.71
C ALA A 66 -0.46 0.44 16.61
N ASN A 67 -0.25 -0.67 15.92
CA ASN A 67 -1.27 -1.72 15.82
C ASN A 67 -1.59 -2.34 17.19
N ASN A 68 -0.58 -2.68 18.00
CA ASN A 68 -0.79 -3.22 19.35
C ASN A 68 -1.61 -2.28 20.24
N ALA A 69 -1.36 -0.98 20.16
CA ALA A 69 -2.13 0.01 20.89
C ALA A 69 -3.56 0.14 20.36
N LEU A 70 -3.76 0.17 19.04
CA LEU A 70 -5.09 0.23 18.42
C LEU A 70 -5.92 -1.03 18.72
N ASP A 71 -5.31 -2.20 18.74
CA ASP A 71 -5.94 -3.45 19.15
C ASP A 71 -6.44 -3.37 20.60
N TYR A 72 -5.59 -2.85 21.50
CA TYR A 72 -5.98 -2.63 22.89
C TYR A 72 -7.12 -1.61 23.01
N MET A 73 -7.05 -0.48 22.28
CA MET A 73 -8.09 0.54 22.26
C MET A 73 -9.42 -0.03 21.76
N SER A 74 -9.41 -0.80 20.69
CA SER A 74 -10.57 -1.48 20.11
C SER A 74 -11.18 -2.48 21.10
N PHE A 75 -10.36 -3.35 21.69
CA PHE A 75 -10.81 -4.31 22.70
C PHE A 75 -11.46 -3.65 23.92
N ARG A 76 -10.96 -2.48 24.31
CA ARG A 76 -11.49 -1.69 25.43
C ARG A 76 -12.70 -0.83 25.06
N GLY A 77 -13.11 -0.80 23.78
CA GLY A 77 -14.18 0.06 23.27
C GLY A 77 -13.82 1.55 23.29
N LEU A 78 -12.52 1.88 23.22
CA LEU A 78 -12.02 3.25 23.28
C LEU A 78 -11.91 3.89 21.90
N ALA A 79 -11.43 3.15 20.90
CA ALA A 79 -11.35 3.59 19.53
C ALA A 79 -11.32 2.38 18.60
N ASP A 80 -12.29 2.31 17.69
CA ASP A 80 -12.30 1.32 16.63
C ASP A 80 -11.73 1.98 15.37
N VAL A 81 -10.43 2.01 15.19
CA VAL A 81 -9.77 2.64 14.03
C VAL A 81 -8.71 1.71 13.46
N THR A 82 -8.25 1.99 12.25
CA THR A 82 -7.31 1.15 11.51
C THR A 82 -6.38 2.07 10.74
N ILE A 83 -5.11 1.71 10.71
CA ILE A 83 -4.13 2.39 9.87
C ILE A 83 -4.46 2.12 8.39
N ILE A 84 -4.22 3.12 7.56
CA ILE A 84 -4.23 3.05 6.11
C ILE A 84 -2.94 3.65 5.57
N ASP A 85 -2.62 3.27 4.34
CA ASP A 85 -1.49 3.72 3.54
C ASP A 85 -0.17 3.72 4.33
N ALA A 86 0.02 2.69 5.16
CA ALA A 86 1.09 2.59 6.17
C ALA A 86 2.52 2.67 5.61
N VAL A 87 2.68 2.44 4.30
CA VAL A 87 3.95 2.49 3.58
C VAL A 87 4.05 3.65 2.60
N ASP A 88 3.00 4.48 2.51
CA ASP A 88 2.82 5.53 1.51
C ASP A 88 2.59 6.91 2.09
N ASP A 89 1.92 7.00 3.24
CA ASP A 89 1.66 8.25 3.95
C ASP A 89 1.97 8.06 5.43
N PHE A 90 3.18 8.46 5.81
CA PHE A 90 3.64 8.41 7.18
C PHE A 90 4.70 9.49 7.46
N LEU A 91 4.88 9.78 8.74
CA LEU A 91 6.02 10.53 9.25
C LEU A 91 6.69 9.69 10.33
N ILE A 92 7.99 9.47 10.25
CA ILE A 92 8.77 8.68 11.21
C ILE A 92 9.96 9.49 11.69
N TRP A 93 10.36 9.30 12.94
CA TRP A 93 11.60 9.86 13.48
C TRP A 93 12.36 8.89 14.35
N TRP A 94 13.68 9.04 14.34
CA TRP A 94 14.62 8.24 15.13
C TRP A 94 15.90 9.04 15.43
N PRO A 95 16.71 8.63 16.42
CA PRO A 95 18.00 9.24 16.69
C PRO A 95 19.00 8.87 15.60
N GLY A 96 19.53 9.89 14.93
CA GLY A 96 20.72 9.80 14.13
C GLY A 96 21.99 10.14 14.93
N PRO A 97 23.17 10.05 14.28
CA PRO A 97 24.46 10.34 14.92
C PRO A 97 24.62 11.78 15.44
N ALA A 98 23.88 12.73 14.86
CA ALA A 98 24.00 14.16 15.16
C ALA A 98 22.77 14.75 15.87
N GLY A 99 21.71 13.97 16.05
CA GLY A 99 20.40 14.41 16.53
C GLY A 99 19.27 13.60 15.89
N VAL A 100 18.03 13.99 16.11
CA VAL A 100 16.86 13.31 15.55
C VAL A 100 16.75 13.57 14.04
N VAL A 101 16.54 12.48 13.30
CA VAL A 101 16.20 12.51 11.87
C VAL A 101 14.72 12.23 11.73
N MET A 102 14.03 13.05 10.94
CA MET A 102 12.65 12.83 10.55
C MET A 102 12.55 12.45 9.08
N HIS A 103 11.61 11.57 8.75
CA HIS A 103 11.32 11.16 7.38
C HIS A 103 9.81 11.16 7.14
N ALA A 104 9.36 12.00 6.22
CA ALA A 104 8.00 11.96 5.69
C ALA A 104 8.00 11.20 4.36
N ASN A 105 7.12 10.22 4.21
CA ASN A 105 6.92 9.50 2.96
C ASN A 105 5.50 9.77 2.47
N LEU A 106 5.38 10.29 1.23
CA LEU A 106 4.15 10.76 0.62
C LEU A 106 4.04 10.24 -0.82
N ILE A 107 3.37 9.11 -1.00
CA ILE A 107 3.15 8.47 -2.31
C ILE A 107 1.68 8.59 -2.71
N HIS A 108 1.41 9.39 -3.74
CA HIS A 108 0.05 9.56 -4.24
C HIS A 108 -0.27 8.57 -5.36
N THR A 109 -1.40 7.88 -5.24
CA THR A 109 -1.85 6.91 -6.25
C THR A 109 -2.74 7.55 -7.29
N VAL A 110 -2.26 7.59 -8.53
CA VAL A 110 -3.00 7.98 -9.73
C VAL A 110 -3.62 6.75 -10.37
N THR A 111 -4.93 6.79 -10.60
CA THR A 111 -5.62 5.73 -11.34
C THR A 111 -5.68 6.10 -12.82
N SER A 112 -5.10 5.28 -13.69
CA SER A 112 -5.21 5.48 -15.14
C SER A 112 -6.20 4.51 -15.79
N HIS A 113 -6.82 5.01 -16.85
CA HIS A 113 -7.66 4.22 -17.75
C HIS A 113 -7.25 4.54 -19.19
N SER A 114 -6.78 3.53 -19.90
CA SER A 114 -6.41 3.63 -21.31
C SER A 114 -7.12 2.51 -22.05
N THR A 115 -7.81 2.79 -23.15
CA THR A 115 -8.42 1.73 -23.97
C THR A 115 -7.62 1.57 -25.26
N ALA A 116 -7.32 0.33 -25.63
CA ALA A 116 -6.77 -0.01 -26.94
C ALA A 116 -7.80 -0.86 -27.69
N THR A 117 -8.15 -0.46 -28.91
CA THR A 117 -9.04 -1.25 -29.77
C THR A 117 -8.20 -1.97 -30.80
N VAL A 118 -8.20 -3.30 -30.78
CA VAL A 118 -7.56 -4.13 -31.81
C VAL A 118 -8.58 -4.43 -32.90
N THR A 119 -8.31 -3.99 -34.12
CA THR A 119 -9.10 -4.35 -35.31
C THR A 119 -8.43 -5.51 -36.04
N VAL A 120 -9.12 -6.66 -36.11
CA VAL A 120 -8.63 -7.82 -36.86
C VAL A 120 -9.18 -7.75 -38.27
N HIS A 121 -8.28 -7.85 -39.25
CA HIS A 121 -8.63 -7.98 -40.67
C HIS A 121 -8.40 -9.43 -41.11
N ASP A 122 -9.28 -9.96 -41.97
CA ASP A 122 -9.08 -11.26 -42.59
C ASP A 122 -8.06 -11.19 -43.75
N ALA A 123 -7.82 -12.32 -44.40
CA ALA A 123 -6.88 -12.40 -45.53
C ALA A 123 -7.26 -11.53 -46.74
N ASN A 124 -8.53 -11.08 -46.83
CA ASN A 124 -9.02 -10.21 -47.88
C ASN A 124 -9.02 -8.72 -47.46
N GLY A 125 -8.62 -8.41 -46.23
CA GLY A 125 -8.61 -7.07 -45.67
C GLY A 125 -9.94 -6.65 -45.02
N ASP A 126 -10.92 -7.54 -44.92
CA ASP A 126 -12.22 -7.25 -44.31
C ASP A 126 -12.17 -7.35 -42.79
N LEU A 127 -12.91 -6.49 -42.10
CA LEU A 127 -12.99 -6.49 -40.63
C LEU A 127 -13.67 -7.75 -40.11
N VAL A 128 -12.93 -8.53 -39.31
CA VAL A 128 -13.48 -9.66 -38.57
C VAL A 128 -14.27 -9.12 -37.37
N ARG A 129 -15.60 -9.11 -37.47
CA ARG A 129 -16.48 -8.76 -36.36
C ARG A 129 -16.65 -9.97 -35.44
N THR A 130 -15.96 -9.97 -34.30
CA THR A 130 -16.25 -10.90 -33.21
C THR A 130 -17.50 -10.46 -32.46
N ALA A 131 -18.47 -11.37 -32.32
CA ALA A 131 -19.62 -11.11 -31.46
C ALA A 131 -19.14 -10.96 -30.01
N PRO A 132 -19.71 -10.03 -29.22
CA PRO A 132 -19.38 -9.92 -27.81
C PRO A 132 -19.68 -11.26 -27.11
N PRO A 133 -18.87 -11.68 -26.13
CA PRO A 133 -19.10 -12.92 -25.42
C PRO A 133 -20.45 -12.87 -24.70
N THR A 134 -21.16 -14.00 -24.66
CA THR A 134 -22.41 -14.12 -23.91
C THR A 134 -22.13 -13.94 -22.42
N PRO A 135 -22.82 -13.01 -21.73
CA PRO A 135 -22.65 -12.85 -20.29
C PRO A 135 -22.91 -14.16 -19.54
N LEU A 136 -21.98 -14.52 -18.65
CA LEU A 136 -22.07 -15.68 -17.77
C LEU A 136 -21.81 -15.21 -16.33
N GLN A 137 -22.42 -15.86 -15.35
CA GLN A 137 -22.03 -15.70 -13.95
C GLN A 137 -21.47 -17.01 -13.41
N ARG A 138 -20.40 -16.90 -12.61
CA ARG A 138 -19.78 -17.96 -11.82
C ARG A 138 -19.45 -17.40 -10.44
N ASP A 139 -19.46 -18.23 -9.41
CA ASP A 139 -19.18 -17.77 -8.03
C ASP A 139 -17.76 -17.23 -7.88
N ALA A 140 -16.80 -17.81 -8.61
CA ALA A 140 -15.45 -17.28 -8.75
C ALA A 140 -15.41 -15.78 -9.14
N PHE A 141 -16.36 -15.28 -9.95
CA PHE A 141 -16.40 -13.86 -10.33
C PHE A 141 -16.71 -12.96 -9.14
N ARG A 142 -17.50 -13.44 -8.17
CA ARG A 142 -17.75 -12.69 -6.94
C ARG A 142 -16.49 -12.58 -6.11
N PHE A 143 -15.73 -13.67 -5.97
CA PHE A 143 -14.46 -13.67 -5.25
C PHE A 143 -13.40 -12.79 -5.92
N VAL A 144 -13.27 -12.85 -7.25
CA VAL A 144 -12.42 -11.93 -8.02
C VAL A 144 -12.80 -10.47 -7.76
N ARG A 145 -14.10 -10.13 -7.81
CA ARG A 145 -14.57 -8.78 -7.50
C ARG A 145 -14.18 -8.36 -6.08
N MET A 146 -14.47 -9.20 -5.08
CA MET A 146 -14.16 -8.90 -3.68
C MET A 146 -12.67 -8.71 -3.43
N SER A 147 -11.82 -9.51 -4.08
CA SER A 147 -10.36 -9.35 -4.03
C SER A 147 -9.93 -7.98 -4.59
N ARG A 148 -10.44 -7.61 -5.77
CA ARG A 148 -10.09 -6.35 -6.45
C ARG A 148 -10.58 -5.10 -5.73
N THR A 149 -11.68 -5.20 -4.97
CA THR A 149 -12.25 -4.09 -4.19
C THR A 149 -11.82 -4.10 -2.73
N SER A 150 -10.96 -5.02 -2.31
CA SER A 150 -10.47 -5.08 -0.93
C SER A 150 -9.39 -4.03 -0.70
N ASP A 151 -9.50 -3.27 0.38
CA ASP A 151 -8.49 -2.28 0.77
C ASP A 151 -7.30 -2.89 1.51
N TYR A 152 -7.46 -4.10 2.03
CA TYR A 152 -6.43 -4.83 2.75
C TYR A 152 -5.86 -5.97 1.92
N LEU A 153 -4.54 -6.12 1.97
CA LEU A 153 -3.81 -7.13 1.20
C LEU A 153 -4.24 -8.55 1.57
N HIS A 154 -4.33 -8.82 2.88
CA HIS A 154 -4.65 -10.14 3.42
C HIS A 154 -6.05 -10.62 3.01
N ASP A 155 -7.04 -9.71 3.01
CA ASP A 155 -8.40 -9.99 2.53
C ASP A 155 -8.43 -10.17 1.01
N ALA A 156 -7.68 -9.36 0.28
CA ALA A 156 -7.59 -9.47 -1.17
C ALA A 156 -7.02 -10.83 -1.59
N TYR A 157 -5.95 -11.27 -0.91
CA TYR A 157 -5.37 -12.60 -1.06
C TYR A 157 -6.39 -13.68 -0.74
N ARG A 158 -7.05 -13.62 0.42
CA ARG A 158 -8.05 -14.59 0.83
C ARG A 158 -9.15 -14.76 -0.22
N TYR A 159 -9.70 -13.66 -0.73
CA TYR A 159 -10.72 -13.72 -1.77
C TYR A 159 -10.18 -14.28 -3.08
N MET A 160 -8.96 -13.93 -3.50
CA MET A 160 -8.39 -14.49 -4.72
C MET A 160 -8.11 -16.00 -4.58
N PHE A 161 -7.72 -16.47 -3.38
CA PHE A 161 -7.56 -17.90 -3.12
C PHE A 161 -8.89 -18.64 -3.17
N LEU A 162 -9.97 -18.06 -2.63
CA LEU A 162 -11.32 -18.61 -2.78
C LEU A 162 -11.79 -18.63 -4.24
N ALA A 163 -11.37 -17.64 -5.05
CA ALA A 163 -11.61 -17.68 -6.49
C ALA A 163 -10.89 -18.88 -7.13
N LEU A 164 -9.63 -19.15 -6.78
CA LEU A 164 -8.90 -20.34 -7.22
C LEU A 164 -9.64 -21.62 -6.80
N GLU A 165 -9.94 -21.79 -5.50
CA GLU A 165 -10.64 -22.98 -4.99
C GLU A 165 -11.99 -23.21 -5.71
N SER A 166 -12.76 -22.13 -5.95
CA SER A 166 -14.03 -22.20 -6.67
C SER A 166 -13.87 -22.66 -8.13
N VAL A 167 -12.81 -22.22 -8.82
CA VAL A 167 -12.53 -22.66 -10.18
C VAL A 167 -12.03 -24.09 -10.22
N LEU A 168 -11.17 -24.46 -9.25
CA LEU A 168 -10.65 -25.82 -9.10
C LEU A 168 -11.77 -26.82 -8.82
N ASP A 169 -12.73 -26.48 -7.96
CA ASP A 169 -13.88 -27.35 -7.67
C ASP A 169 -14.78 -27.55 -8.90
N ASP A 170 -14.96 -26.53 -9.74
CA ASP A 170 -15.69 -26.70 -11.00
C ASP A 170 -14.92 -27.56 -12.02
N ILE A 171 -13.59 -27.50 -12.05
CA ILE A 171 -12.75 -28.36 -12.90
C ILE A 171 -12.71 -29.80 -12.37
N HIS A 172 -12.63 -29.96 -11.05
CA HIS A 172 -12.50 -31.23 -10.37
C HIS A 172 -13.21 -31.17 -9.00
N ALA A 173 -14.48 -31.56 -8.99
CA ALA A 173 -15.33 -31.43 -7.80
C ALA A 173 -14.82 -32.24 -6.60
N HIS A 174 -14.83 -31.62 -5.42
CA HIS A 174 -14.50 -32.29 -4.16
C HIS A 174 -15.63 -33.23 -3.74
N THR A 175 -15.55 -34.49 -4.14
CA THR A 175 -16.62 -35.46 -3.87
C THR A 175 -16.33 -36.34 -2.65
N ARG A 176 -15.10 -36.85 -2.50
CA ARG A 176 -14.63 -37.67 -1.35
C ARG A 176 -13.09 -37.58 -1.23
N GLY A 177 -12.56 -37.72 -0.01
CA GLY A 177 -11.12 -37.73 0.27
C GLY A 177 -10.62 -36.51 1.03
N GLY A 178 -9.31 -36.48 1.33
CA GLY A 178 -8.68 -35.38 2.05
C GLY A 178 -8.51 -34.13 1.18
N GLU A 179 -8.71 -32.95 1.77
CA GLU A 179 -8.61 -31.62 1.13
C GLU A 179 -7.26 -31.45 0.37
N VAL A 180 -6.16 -31.93 0.96
CA VAL A 180 -4.82 -31.86 0.35
C VAL A 180 -4.72 -32.67 -0.94
N ALA A 181 -5.26 -33.89 -0.96
CA ALA A 181 -5.22 -34.75 -2.13
C ALA A 181 -6.07 -34.15 -3.25
N TRP A 182 -7.29 -33.71 -2.92
CA TRP A 182 -8.17 -33.00 -3.84
C TRP A 182 -7.51 -31.77 -4.44
N PHE A 183 -6.91 -30.91 -3.63
CA PHE A 183 -6.28 -29.67 -4.11
C PHE A 183 -5.17 -29.96 -5.12
N LYS A 184 -4.29 -30.93 -4.82
CA LYS A 184 -3.21 -31.33 -5.73
C LYS A 184 -3.75 -31.95 -7.02
N ASP A 185 -4.79 -32.79 -6.94
CA ASP A 185 -5.42 -33.39 -8.12
C ASP A 185 -6.15 -32.36 -8.99
N ALA A 186 -6.85 -31.40 -8.37
CA ALA A 186 -7.50 -30.31 -9.07
C ALA A 186 -6.47 -29.41 -9.80
N LEU A 187 -5.33 -29.12 -9.17
CA LEU A 187 -4.22 -28.40 -9.82
C LEU A 187 -3.64 -29.19 -11.01
N ARG A 188 -3.53 -30.51 -10.93
CA ARG A 188 -3.10 -31.35 -12.07
C ARG A 188 -4.05 -31.22 -13.26
N GLN A 189 -5.36 -31.17 -12.99
CA GLN A 189 -6.37 -30.99 -14.03
C GLN A 189 -6.35 -29.56 -14.59
N ALA A 190 -6.23 -28.54 -13.74
CA ALA A 190 -6.10 -27.15 -14.16
C ALA A 190 -4.84 -26.90 -15.00
N ASN A 191 -3.74 -27.61 -14.73
CA ASN A 191 -2.51 -27.55 -15.51
C ASN A 191 -2.69 -27.94 -16.99
N GLN A 192 -3.75 -28.69 -17.34
CA GLN A 192 -4.08 -29.00 -18.72
C GLN A 192 -4.72 -27.81 -19.46
N ILE A 193 -5.16 -26.78 -18.74
CA ILE A 193 -5.83 -25.58 -19.26
C ILE A 193 -4.88 -24.37 -19.19
N GLU A 194 -4.32 -24.12 -18.01
CA GLU A 194 -3.33 -23.06 -17.75
C GLU A 194 -2.14 -23.64 -16.97
N PRO A 195 -0.90 -23.51 -17.46
CA PRO A 195 0.27 -24.07 -16.79
C PRO A 195 0.44 -23.58 -15.35
N VAL A 196 0.37 -24.49 -14.37
CA VAL A 196 0.53 -24.14 -12.94
C VAL A 196 1.95 -23.69 -12.60
N SER A 197 2.91 -23.96 -13.49
CA SER A 197 4.29 -23.48 -13.34
C SER A 197 4.40 -21.96 -13.25
N PHE A 198 3.41 -21.19 -13.71
CA PHE A 198 3.37 -19.73 -13.53
C PHE A 198 3.26 -19.29 -12.07
N LEU A 199 2.72 -20.14 -11.19
CA LEU A 199 2.58 -19.85 -9.77
C LEU A 199 3.85 -20.16 -8.96
N ALA A 200 4.83 -20.86 -9.55
CA ALA A 200 6.07 -21.25 -8.88
C ALA A 200 7.29 -20.54 -9.49
N PRO A 201 8.41 -20.44 -8.76
CA PRO A 201 9.67 -19.96 -9.32
C PRO A 201 10.06 -20.74 -10.59
N SER A 202 10.65 -20.04 -11.55
CA SER A 202 11.09 -20.66 -12.80
C SER A 202 12.08 -21.80 -12.52
N GLY A 203 11.85 -22.95 -13.15
CA GLY A 203 12.69 -24.14 -12.98
C GLY A 203 12.35 -25.02 -11.77
N THR A 204 11.29 -24.70 -11.00
CA THR A 204 10.79 -25.59 -9.94
C THR A 204 10.41 -26.97 -10.50
N PRO A 205 11.01 -28.08 -10.02
CA PRO A 205 10.75 -29.41 -10.56
C PRO A 205 9.32 -29.93 -10.34
N ASP A 206 8.72 -29.63 -9.19
CA ASP A 206 7.33 -29.96 -8.87
C ASP A 206 6.58 -28.68 -8.47
N PRO A 207 6.01 -27.94 -9.45
CA PRO A 207 5.29 -26.71 -9.16
C PRO A 207 4.05 -26.93 -8.28
N ILE A 208 3.40 -28.09 -8.33
CA ILE A 208 2.18 -28.35 -7.57
C ILE A 208 2.49 -28.51 -6.10
N ASP A 209 3.51 -29.30 -5.77
CA ASP A 209 3.95 -29.44 -4.39
C ASP A 209 4.52 -28.12 -3.86
N TRP A 210 5.21 -27.35 -4.70
CA TRP A 210 5.66 -26.01 -4.35
C TRP A 210 4.49 -25.07 -4.00
N ILE A 211 3.44 -25.01 -4.83
CA ILE A 211 2.25 -24.18 -4.56
C ILE A 211 1.60 -24.59 -3.24
N TYR A 212 1.51 -25.90 -2.98
CA TYR A 212 0.96 -26.39 -1.73
C TYR A 212 1.80 -25.94 -0.51
N ASP A 213 3.12 -26.11 -0.58
CA ASP A 213 4.01 -25.82 0.55
C ASP A 213 4.29 -24.33 0.75
N ASN A 214 4.09 -23.48 -0.26
CA ASN A 214 4.44 -22.05 -0.20
C ASN A 214 3.24 -21.10 -0.26
N MET A 215 2.09 -21.52 -0.80
CA MET A 215 0.88 -20.68 -0.84
C MET A 215 -0.24 -21.30 -0.01
N TYR A 216 -0.61 -22.56 -0.25
CA TYR A 216 -1.75 -23.18 0.43
C TYR A 216 -1.51 -23.35 1.94
N ARG A 217 -0.38 -23.96 2.31
CA ARG A 217 -0.08 -24.30 3.70
C ARG A 217 0.27 -23.05 4.54
N PRO A 218 1.28 -22.23 4.19
CA PRO A 218 1.67 -21.10 5.05
C PRO A 218 0.71 -19.91 4.91
N GLU A 219 0.38 -19.48 3.69
CA GLU A 219 -0.38 -18.23 3.48
C GLU A 219 -1.88 -18.44 3.67
N ARG A 220 -2.52 -19.33 2.87
CA ARG A 220 -3.96 -19.57 2.99
C ARG A 220 -4.34 -20.09 4.37
N SER A 221 -3.62 -21.09 4.89
CA SER A 221 -3.96 -21.62 6.22
C SER A 221 -3.58 -20.66 7.34
N GLY A 222 -2.48 -19.91 7.21
CA GLY A 222 -2.05 -18.89 8.18
C GLY A 222 -3.05 -17.73 8.32
N LEU A 223 -3.74 -17.38 7.23
CA LEU A 223 -4.81 -16.37 7.21
C LEU A 223 -6.16 -16.87 7.76
N MET A 224 -6.35 -18.19 7.85
CA MET A 224 -7.61 -18.79 8.27
C MET A 224 -7.54 -19.40 9.68
N HIS A 225 -6.35 -19.53 10.26
CA HIS A 225 -6.12 -20.20 11.54
C HIS A 225 -5.08 -19.49 12.41
N ALA A 226 -5.47 -19.06 13.61
CA ALA A 226 -4.59 -18.40 14.59
C ALA A 226 -3.85 -19.36 15.54
N LYS A 227 -3.33 -20.49 15.03
CA LYS A 227 -2.60 -21.46 15.88
C LYS A 227 -1.12 -21.09 15.93
N ALA A 228 -0.64 -20.59 17.07
CA ALA A 228 0.74 -20.13 17.26
C ALA A 228 1.81 -21.14 16.78
N SER A 229 1.62 -22.43 17.04
CA SER A 229 2.55 -23.49 16.62
C SER A 229 2.63 -23.73 15.10
N ARG A 230 1.79 -23.06 14.31
CA ARG A 230 1.70 -23.24 12.86
C ARG A 230 2.10 -22.01 12.05
N GLY A 231 2.51 -20.91 12.70
CA GLY A 231 2.85 -19.65 12.03
C GLY A 231 1.62 -19.01 11.37
N TYR A 232 0.80 -18.31 12.16
CA TYR A 232 -0.36 -17.60 11.63
C TYR A 232 0.03 -16.20 11.17
N ILE A 233 -0.73 -15.67 10.22
CA ILE A 233 -0.52 -14.32 9.69
C ILE A 233 -1.52 -13.40 10.39
N ILE A 234 -1.01 -12.32 10.98
CA ILE A 234 -1.82 -11.29 11.60
C ILE A 234 -2.12 -10.23 10.54
N PRO A 235 -3.36 -9.72 10.43
CA PRO A 235 -3.64 -8.58 9.57
C PRO A 235 -2.74 -7.38 9.92
N GLN A 236 -2.30 -6.65 8.90
CA GLN A 236 -1.38 -5.51 9.05
C GLN A 236 -0.02 -5.89 9.66
N ASP A 237 0.50 -7.06 9.30
CA ASP A 237 1.89 -7.41 9.57
C ASP A 237 2.79 -7.03 8.37
N LEU A 238 3.73 -6.10 8.58
CA LEU A 238 4.66 -5.68 7.53
C LEU A 238 5.67 -6.79 7.17
N SER A 239 5.95 -7.73 8.07
CA SER A 239 6.97 -8.75 7.84
C SER A 239 6.57 -9.78 6.77
N SER A 240 5.28 -10.10 6.67
CA SER A 240 4.72 -11.02 5.68
C SER A 240 4.11 -10.33 4.44
N ARG A 241 4.00 -9.00 4.46
CA ARG A 241 3.38 -8.19 3.40
C ARG A 241 3.96 -8.48 2.01
N ASN A 242 5.28 -8.43 1.86
CA ASN A 242 5.93 -8.59 0.56
C ASN A 242 5.70 -9.99 -0.05
N SER A 243 5.75 -11.05 0.76
CA SER A 243 5.46 -12.40 0.29
C SER A 243 4.01 -12.56 -0.15
N ILE A 244 3.06 -12.06 0.65
CA ILE A 244 1.63 -12.18 0.36
C ILE A 244 1.24 -11.35 -0.86
N GLN A 245 1.81 -10.15 -1.02
CA GLN A 245 1.59 -9.32 -2.20
C GLN A 245 2.07 -10.03 -3.47
N ARG A 246 3.30 -10.57 -3.44
CA ARG A 246 3.83 -11.35 -4.57
C ARG A 246 2.96 -12.56 -4.90
N SER A 247 2.53 -13.30 -3.88
CA SER A 247 1.67 -14.46 -4.07
C SER A 247 0.29 -14.07 -4.62
N LEU A 248 -0.28 -12.94 -4.17
CA LEU A 248 -1.53 -12.40 -4.73
C LEU A 248 -1.37 -11.99 -6.20
N GLU A 249 -0.26 -11.36 -6.59
CA GLU A 249 0.00 -10.97 -7.98
C GLU A 249 0.05 -12.18 -8.92
N LEU A 250 0.80 -13.22 -8.53
CA LEU A 250 0.88 -14.49 -9.27
C LEU A 250 -0.48 -15.19 -9.33
N LEU A 251 -1.16 -15.28 -8.19
CA LEU A 251 -2.47 -15.93 -8.08
C LEU A 251 -3.54 -15.22 -8.91
N SER A 252 -3.58 -13.89 -8.87
CA SER A 252 -4.51 -13.08 -9.65
C SER A 252 -4.32 -13.33 -11.15
N THR A 253 -3.07 -13.31 -11.61
CA THR A 253 -2.74 -13.55 -13.01
C THR A 253 -3.20 -14.94 -13.45
N TYR A 254 -2.85 -15.98 -12.67
CA TYR A 254 -3.23 -17.35 -12.97
C TYR A 254 -4.74 -17.56 -12.98
N VAL A 255 -5.46 -17.08 -11.95
CA VAL A 255 -6.91 -17.25 -11.83
C VAL A 255 -7.65 -16.56 -12.97
N LEU A 256 -7.24 -15.34 -13.35
CA LEU A 256 -7.85 -14.62 -14.47
C LEU A 256 -7.62 -15.35 -15.80
N ASN A 257 -6.39 -15.82 -16.07
CA ASN A 257 -6.09 -16.60 -17.27
C ASN A 257 -6.87 -17.92 -17.32
N LEU A 258 -6.94 -18.64 -16.19
CA LEU A 258 -7.66 -19.90 -16.09
C LEU A 258 -9.16 -19.69 -16.32
N LEU A 259 -9.76 -18.67 -15.71
CA LEU A 259 -11.16 -18.29 -15.92
C LEU A 259 -11.44 -17.91 -17.37
N GLU A 260 -10.57 -17.11 -17.98
CA GLU A 260 -10.69 -16.70 -19.37
C GLU A 260 -10.70 -17.91 -20.30
N LYS A 261 -9.73 -18.83 -20.16
CA LYS A 261 -9.66 -20.06 -20.95
C LYS A 261 -10.85 -20.99 -20.72
N ARG A 262 -11.37 -21.05 -19.50
CA ARG A 262 -12.49 -21.93 -19.12
C ARG A 262 -13.85 -21.36 -19.57
N THR A 263 -14.00 -20.04 -19.64
CA THR A 263 -15.29 -19.38 -19.93
C THR A 263 -15.37 -18.70 -21.30
N ASN A 264 -14.22 -18.51 -21.96
CA ASN A 264 -14.07 -17.68 -23.16
C ASN A 264 -14.52 -16.23 -22.94
N ILE A 265 -14.47 -15.75 -21.69
CA ILE A 265 -14.73 -14.35 -21.33
C ILE A 265 -13.38 -13.72 -21.02
N GLY A 266 -12.90 -12.91 -21.97
CA GLY A 266 -11.64 -12.19 -21.84
C GLY A 266 -11.68 -11.17 -20.71
N HIS A 267 -10.60 -11.07 -19.94
CA HIS A 267 -10.40 -9.93 -19.06
C HIS A 267 -9.72 -8.81 -19.85
N MET A 268 -10.33 -7.61 -19.86
CA MET A 268 -9.68 -6.45 -20.47
C MET A 268 -8.62 -5.89 -19.52
N SER A 269 -7.36 -6.31 -19.66
CA SER A 269 -6.25 -5.61 -19.05
C SER A 269 -5.81 -4.47 -19.99
N SER A 270 -5.88 -3.25 -19.47
CA SER A 270 -5.50 -2.06 -20.21
C SER A 270 -4.90 -1.07 -19.23
N GLY A 271 -3.76 -0.48 -19.57
CA GLY A 271 -2.99 0.29 -18.62
C GLY A 271 -1.67 0.78 -19.20
N LEU A 272 -1.05 1.73 -18.51
CA LEU A 272 0.27 2.22 -18.87
C LEU A 272 1.32 1.13 -18.58
N MET A 273 2.25 0.95 -19.51
CA MET A 273 3.48 0.20 -19.24
C MET A 273 4.43 1.05 -18.40
N GLN A 274 5.30 0.39 -17.63
CA GLN A 274 6.29 1.03 -16.75
C GLN A 274 7.06 2.17 -17.44
N GLY A 275 7.65 1.94 -18.62
CA GLY A 275 8.40 2.99 -19.31
C GLY A 275 7.56 4.19 -19.75
N GLY A 276 6.28 3.97 -20.10
CA GLY A 276 5.35 5.07 -20.39
C GLY A 276 5.00 5.89 -19.15
N TRP A 277 4.84 5.21 -18.00
CA TRP A 277 4.64 5.87 -16.72
C TRP A 277 5.87 6.65 -16.24
N GLU A 278 7.07 6.09 -16.39
CA GLU A 278 8.33 6.77 -16.04
C GLU A 278 8.47 8.13 -16.74
N ILE A 279 8.11 8.20 -18.04
CA ILE A 279 8.11 9.45 -18.81
C ILE A 279 7.08 10.45 -18.25
N LEU A 280 5.85 10.00 -18.00
CA LEU A 280 4.76 10.86 -17.52
C LEU A 280 5.02 11.39 -16.11
N ALA A 281 5.31 10.49 -15.16
CA ALA A 281 5.57 10.85 -13.78
C ALA A 281 6.88 11.62 -13.63
N GLY A 282 7.93 11.27 -14.38
CA GLY A 282 9.18 12.06 -14.41
C GLY A 282 8.96 13.47 -14.95
N GLY A 283 8.16 13.62 -16.01
CA GLY A 283 7.76 14.92 -16.56
C GLY A 283 6.91 15.76 -15.60
N ALA A 284 6.07 15.13 -14.78
CA ALA A 284 5.32 15.81 -13.72
C ALA A 284 6.25 16.22 -12.57
N LEU A 285 6.96 15.28 -11.97
CA LEU A 285 7.84 15.53 -10.81
C LEU A 285 8.95 16.54 -11.11
N SER A 286 9.52 16.54 -12.32
CA SER A 286 10.60 17.47 -12.70
C SER A 286 10.19 18.95 -12.75
N LYS A 287 8.88 19.24 -12.77
CA LYS A 287 8.34 20.61 -12.72
C LYS A 287 8.02 21.07 -11.30
N HIS A 288 8.13 20.18 -10.31
CA HIS A 288 7.73 20.45 -8.95
C HIS A 288 8.92 20.43 -8.01
N ARG A 289 8.81 21.19 -6.93
CA ARG A 289 9.77 21.25 -5.83
C ARG A 289 9.12 20.75 -4.55
N ILE A 290 9.87 20.04 -3.72
CA ILE A 290 9.39 19.62 -2.41
C ILE A 290 9.44 20.81 -1.46
N VAL A 291 8.34 21.05 -0.74
CA VAL A 291 8.17 22.22 0.11
C VAL A 291 7.46 21.90 1.42
N LEU A 292 7.73 22.75 2.40
CA LEU A 292 7.08 22.82 3.71
C LEU A 292 6.37 24.16 3.85
N SER A 293 5.28 24.20 4.61
CA SER A 293 4.64 25.47 4.96
C SER A 293 4.02 25.48 6.35
N ASP A 294 3.98 26.67 6.96
CA ASP A 294 3.25 26.98 8.20
C ASP A 294 1.79 27.43 7.96
N ASP A 295 1.29 27.31 6.73
CA ASP A 295 -0.06 27.71 6.35
C ASP A 295 -1.13 27.04 7.23
N GLU A 296 -1.94 27.86 7.90
CA GLU A 296 -2.95 27.40 8.87
C GLU A 296 -4.29 27.02 8.24
N THR A 297 -4.46 27.23 6.93
CA THR A 297 -5.70 26.87 6.25
C THR A 297 -5.95 25.36 6.32
N PRO A 298 -7.18 24.93 6.65
CA PRO A 298 -7.51 23.52 6.66
C PRO A 298 -7.16 22.88 5.32
N PHE A 299 -6.55 21.70 5.36
CA PHE A 299 -6.23 20.96 4.16
C PHE A 299 -7.49 20.66 3.34
N ASN A 300 -7.39 20.91 2.04
CA ASN A 300 -8.40 20.54 1.07
C ASN A 300 -7.69 19.98 -0.16
N GLU A 301 -8.06 18.76 -0.55
CA GLU A 301 -7.50 18.07 -1.72
C GLU A 301 -7.73 18.81 -3.05
N ASN A 302 -8.67 19.77 -3.07
CA ASN A 302 -9.00 20.59 -4.22
C ASN A 302 -8.32 21.97 -4.18
N ASP A 303 -7.43 22.23 -3.22
CA ASP A 303 -6.65 23.47 -3.19
C ASP A 303 -5.77 23.53 -4.45
N LEU A 304 -5.94 24.60 -5.23
CA LEU A 304 -5.10 24.85 -6.41
C LEU A 304 -3.71 25.34 -6.01
N LEU A 305 -3.62 26.12 -4.93
CA LEU A 305 -2.37 26.67 -4.40
C LEU A 305 -1.87 25.83 -3.23
N PHE A 306 -0.56 25.66 -3.10
CA PHE A 306 0.03 24.90 -2.00
C PHE A 306 -0.19 25.56 -0.63
N ALA A 307 -0.09 26.89 -0.55
CA ALA A 307 -0.28 27.69 0.66
C ALA A 307 -1.34 28.79 0.41
N PRO A 308 -2.64 28.44 0.35
CA PRO A 308 -3.70 29.36 -0.05
C PRO A 308 -3.97 30.47 0.99
N GLY A 309 -3.59 30.26 2.25
CA GLY A 309 -3.61 31.28 3.30
C GLY A 309 -2.42 32.22 3.26
N GLY A 310 -1.44 31.98 2.37
CA GLY A 310 -0.22 32.77 2.25
C GLY A 310 0.80 32.46 3.34
N GLY A 311 0.79 31.24 3.89
CA GLY A 311 1.83 30.77 4.82
C GLY A 311 3.23 30.87 4.20
N ARG A 312 4.25 30.95 5.06
CA ARG A 312 5.64 30.88 4.63
C ARG A 312 5.90 29.52 4.02
N VAL A 313 6.67 29.51 2.93
CA VAL A 313 7.09 28.28 2.25
C VAL A 313 8.60 28.13 2.31
N VAL A 314 9.06 26.94 2.68
CA VAL A 314 10.47 26.55 2.67
C VAL A 314 10.64 25.43 1.66
N GLU A 315 11.51 25.64 0.69
CA GLU A 315 11.88 24.65 -0.32
C GLU A 315 13.01 23.74 0.19
N LEU A 316 12.88 22.45 -0.07
CA LEU A 316 13.89 21.45 0.26
C LEU A 316 14.92 21.32 -0.87
N GLN A 317 16.11 20.84 -0.51
CA GLN A 317 17.10 20.44 -1.50
C GLN A 317 16.64 19.15 -2.18
N ASN A 318 16.08 19.28 -3.39
CA ASN A 318 15.55 18.15 -4.15
C ASN A 318 16.67 17.26 -4.68
N GLY A 319 16.54 15.97 -4.44
CA GLY A 319 17.35 14.91 -5.03
C GLY A 319 16.89 14.55 -6.45
N ALA A 320 17.53 13.53 -7.01
CA ALA A 320 17.15 13.00 -8.31
C ALA A 320 15.79 12.31 -8.25
N ILE A 321 15.05 12.35 -9.36
CA ILE A 321 13.86 11.52 -9.54
C ILE A 321 14.32 10.09 -9.80
N THR A 322 13.85 9.15 -8.97
CA THR A 322 14.21 7.74 -9.02
C THR A 322 13.00 6.87 -9.29
N ARG A 323 13.26 5.74 -9.96
CA ARG A 323 12.34 4.62 -9.98
C ARG A 323 12.50 3.85 -8.67
N GLU A 324 11.39 3.58 -8.01
CA GLU A 324 11.40 2.79 -6.78
C GLU A 324 11.37 1.28 -7.08
N ASN A 325 11.70 0.48 -6.06
CA ASN A 325 11.59 -0.97 -6.17
C ASN A 325 10.14 -1.44 -6.38
N GLU A 326 9.17 -0.64 -5.92
CA GLU A 326 7.75 -0.88 -6.16
C GLU A 326 7.36 -0.60 -7.62
N PRO A 327 6.59 -1.51 -8.26
CA PRO A 327 6.11 -1.30 -9.62
C PRO A 327 5.31 0.00 -9.76
N MET A 328 5.50 0.69 -10.88
CA MET A 328 4.77 1.91 -11.23
C MET A 328 4.91 3.05 -10.22
N VAL A 329 5.97 3.08 -9.40
CA VAL A 329 6.27 4.20 -8.49
C VAL A 329 7.49 4.97 -8.98
N MET A 330 7.32 6.29 -9.12
CA MET A 330 8.38 7.25 -9.35
C MET A 330 8.40 8.24 -8.19
N ALA A 331 9.57 8.54 -7.62
CA ALA A 331 9.68 9.41 -6.47
C ALA A 331 10.88 10.37 -6.60
N MET A 332 10.86 11.42 -5.79
CA MET A 332 11.99 12.28 -5.51
C MET A 332 12.10 12.49 -4.01
N THR A 333 13.32 12.64 -3.50
CA THR A 333 13.57 12.88 -2.08
C THR A 333 14.14 14.28 -1.89
N GLY A 334 13.54 15.06 -1.02
CA GLY A 334 14.01 16.36 -0.59
C GLY A 334 14.63 16.27 0.79
N VAL A 335 15.63 17.09 1.06
CA VAL A 335 16.25 17.20 2.39
C VAL A 335 16.34 18.65 2.80
N CYS A 336 16.09 18.91 4.09
CA CYS A 336 16.45 20.17 4.72
C CYS A 336 17.11 19.91 6.08
N GLU A 337 18.10 20.74 6.39
CA GLU A 337 18.82 20.71 7.66
C GLU A 337 18.17 21.70 8.65
N LYS A 338 18.52 21.60 9.93
CA LYS A 338 17.95 22.43 11.01
C LYS A 338 17.86 23.93 10.69
N SER A 339 18.85 24.50 10.01
CA SER A 339 18.84 25.93 9.66
C SER A 339 17.68 26.34 8.78
N ASP A 340 17.23 25.44 7.89
CA ASP A 340 16.07 25.67 7.03
C ASP A 340 14.77 25.45 7.81
N LEU A 341 14.76 24.47 8.71
CA LEU A 341 13.63 24.17 9.59
C LEU A 341 13.31 25.33 10.54
N ASN A 342 14.34 25.98 11.09
CA ASN A 342 14.20 27.16 11.96
C ASN A 342 13.57 28.38 11.26
N ARG A 343 13.32 28.30 9.95
CA ARG A 343 12.55 29.31 9.22
C ARG A 343 11.05 29.14 9.39
N LEU A 344 10.58 28.05 9.99
CA LEU A 344 9.17 27.79 10.29
C LEU A 344 9.03 27.52 11.79
N ASP A 345 8.06 28.17 12.44
CA ASP A 345 7.77 27.90 13.85
C ASP A 345 7.03 26.56 14.03
N GLN A 346 6.34 26.12 12.98
CA GLN A 346 5.59 24.87 12.89
C GLN A 346 5.45 24.47 11.42
N ILE A 347 5.40 23.18 11.13
CA ILE A 347 5.08 22.67 9.81
C ILE A 347 3.63 22.20 9.82
N ARG A 348 2.82 22.69 8.90
CA ARG A 348 1.41 22.32 8.74
C ARG A 348 1.11 21.66 7.40
N ARG A 349 1.96 21.88 6.40
CA ARG A 349 1.84 21.25 5.09
C ARG A 349 3.19 20.74 4.64
N ILE A 350 3.22 19.53 4.08
CA ILE A 350 4.37 18.95 3.38
C ILE A 350 3.87 18.50 2.01
N GLY A 351 4.61 18.80 0.94
CA GLY A 351 4.24 18.29 -0.37
C GLY A 351 5.06 18.82 -1.52
N ALA A 352 4.45 18.84 -2.71
CA ALA A 352 5.06 19.27 -3.96
C ALA A 352 4.35 20.49 -4.52
N MET A 353 5.13 21.52 -4.83
CA MET A 353 4.65 22.77 -5.40
C MET A 353 5.24 23.01 -6.79
N GLY A 354 4.39 23.33 -7.75
CA GLY A 354 4.71 23.49 -9.15
C GLY A 354 5.13 24.92 -9.52
N PRO A 355 5.14 25.23 -10.83
CA PRO A 355 5.10 26.60 -11.31
C PRO A 355 3.85 27.30 -10.79
N ASP A 356 3.90 28.62 -10.62
CA ASP A 356 2.77 29.44 -10.15
C ASP A 356 2.19 29.03 -8.78
N ASP A 357 3.01 28.38 -7.96
CA ASP A 357 2.71 27.90 -6.60
C ASP A 357 1.55 26.89 -6.52
N GLU A 358 1.29 26.19 -7.64
CA GLU A 358 0.27 25.14 -7.73
C GLU A 358 0.61 23.93 -6.86
N ALA A 359 -0.39 23.36 -6.18
CA ALA A 359 -0.21 22.11 -5.43
C ALA A 359 -0.32 20.90 -6.35
N LEU A 360 0.72 20.04 -6.38
CA LEU A 360 0.60 18.71 -6.98
C LEU A 360 0.12 17.69 -5.95
N LEU A 361 0.67 17.80 -4.75
CA LEU A 361 0.41 16.92 -3.62
C LEU A 361 0.65 17.75 -2.38
N ALA A 362 -0.26 17.65 -1.41
CA ALA A 362 -0.02 18.10 -0.05
C ALA A 362 -0.52 17.02 0.90
N SER A 363 0.30 16.67 1.89
CA SER A 363 -0.17 15.92 3.05
C SER A 363 -0.74 16.91 4.04
N PRO A 364 -1.94 16.64 4.59
CA PRO A 364 -2.58 17.53 5.53
C PRO A 364 -1.76 17.81 6.77
N LEU A 365 -0.77 16.95 7.12
CA LEU A 365 -0.21 16.79 8.48
C LEU A 365 -1.32 16.95 9.54
N TYR A 366 -1.75 15.86 10.16
CA TYR A 366 -2.94 15.87 11.03
C TYR A 366 -2.79 16.63 12.39
N GLY A 367 -1.90 17.61 12.43
CA GLY A 367 -1.66 18.66 13.41
C GLY A 367 -0.45 19.51 12.98
N PRO A 368 -0.19 20.66 13.64
CA PRO A 368 1.10 21.33 13.47
C PRO A 368 2.21 20.41 13.99
N LEU A 369 3.19 20.14 13.14
CA LEU A 369 4.46 19.54 13.52
C LEU A 369 5.34 20.66 14.10
N GLN A 370 5.42 20.69 15.42
CA GLN A 370 6.45 21.45 16.12
C GLN A 370 7.70 20.58 16.18
N LEU A 371 8.83 21.16 15.79
CA LEU A 371 10.11 20.47 15.77
C LEU A 371 10.85 20.80 17.06
N ASP A 372 11.32 19.76 17.75
CA ASP A 372 12.23 19.94 18.88
C ASP A 372 13.59 20.50 18.38
N GLU A 373 14.32 21.16 19.28
CA GLU A 373 15.72 21.52 19.10
C GLU A 373 16.62 20.33 18.75
N ASP A 374 16.24 19.11 19.14
CA ASP A 374 16.99 17.91 18.80
C ASP A 374 16.79 17.45 17.34
N VAL A 375 15.79 17.96 16.62
CA VAL A 375 15.60 17.65 15.19
C VAL A 375 16.65 18.37 14.35
N VAL A 376 17.55 17.59 13.76
CA VAL A 376 18.65 18.12 12.96
C VAL A 376 18.39 18.07 11.46
N ARG A 377 17.51 17.18 11.02
CA ARG A 377 17.27 16.88 9.61
C ARG A 377 15.86 16.36 9.36
N LEU A 378 15.23 16.86 8.31
CA LEU A 378 13.98 16.34 7.78
C LEU A 378 14.19 15.91 6.33
N GLU A 379 13.80 14.67 6.05
CA GLU A 379 13.76 14.08 4.72
C GLU A 379 12.31 13.93 4.30
N VAL A 380 12.02 14.23 3.05
CA VAL A 380 10.67 14.08 2.49
C VAL A 380 10.79 13.31 1.19
N LYS A 381 10.24 12.10 1.14
CA LYS A 381 10.08 11.33 -0.08
C LYS A 381 8.69 11.59 -0.65
N LEU A 382 8.63 12.12 -1.86
CA LEU A 382 7.39 12.39 -2.57
C LEU A 382 7.34 11.59 -3.85
N GLY A 383 6.24 10.89 -4.11
CA GLY A 383 6.12 10.06 -5.30
C GLY A 383 4.71 9.93 -5.86
N LEU A 384 4.67 9.41 -7.08
CA LEU A 384 3.46 9.10 -7.81
C LEU A 384 3.45 7.60 -8.13
N ARG A 385 2.36 6.92 -7.76
CA ARG A 385 2.08 5.54 -8.16
C ARG A 385 1.01 5.52 -9.24
N ASN A 386 1.19 4.74 -10.30
CA ASN A 386 0.09 4.44 -11.21
C ASN A 386 -0.54 3.08 -10.90
N VAL A 387 -1.86 3.07 -10.72
CA VAL A 387 -2.66 1.84 -10.64
C VAL A 387 -3.57 1.76 -11.87
N ASN A 388 -3.55 0.62 -12.54
CA ASN A 388 -4.40 0.38 -13.71
C ASN A 388 -5.83 0.06 -13.23
N SER A 389 -6.80 0.89 -13.62
CA SER A 389 -8.22 0.72 -13.25
C SER A 389 -8.80 -0.66 -13.57
N THR A 390 -8.32 -1.31 -14.62
CA THR A 390 -8.82 -2.62 -15.06
C THR A 390 -7.87 -3.78 -14.74
N GLY A 391 -6.67 -3.51 -14.21
CA GLY A 391 -5.70 -4.51 -13.81
C GLY A 391 -5.99 -5.16 -12.44
N SER A 392 -5.16 -6.13 -12.06
CA SER A 392 -5.13 -6.65 -10.68
C SER A 392 -4.75 -5.52 -9.73
N ARG A 393 -5.42 -5.42 -8.58
CA ARG A 393 -5.02 -4.49 -7.52
C ARG A 393 -3.70 -4.98 -6.96
N ILE A 394 -2.66 -4.17 -7.10
CA ILE A 394 -1.30 -4.46 -6.63
C ILE A 394 -0.91 -3.58 -5.43
N HIS A 395 -1.81 -2.69 -5.00
CA HIS A 395 -1.55 -1.75 -3.93
C HIS A 395 -2.69 -1.77 -2.90
N PHE A 396 -2.31 -1.78 -1.62
CA PHE A 396 -3.19 -1.98 -0.46
C PHE A 396 -2.78 -1.09 0.70
N SER A 397 -3.77 -0.61 1.45
CA SER A 397 -3.57 0.38 2.51
C SER A 397 -2.82 -0.18 3.73
N ALA A 398 -2.85 -1.50 3.98
CA ALA A 398 -2.02 -2.17 4.99
C ALA A 398 -2.00 -3.70 4.77
#